data_AF-A0A736MA61-F1
#
_entry.id   AF-A0A736MA61-F1
#
_cell.length_a   1.000
_cell.length_b   1.000
_cell.length_c   1.000
_cell.angle_alpha   90.00
_cell.angle_beta   90.00
_cell.angle_gamma   90.00
#
_symmetry.space_group_name_H-M   'P 1'
#
loop_
_entity.id
_entity.type
_entity.pdbx_description
1 polymer ?
#
loop_
_entity_poly.entity_id
_entity_poly.type
_entity_poly.pdbx_seq_one_letter_code
_entity_poly.pdbx_strand_id
1 'polypeptide(L)'
;MNYALSASTRSQLDLYMAHQASLNGLPVTGLAKNFAVDPAVQQRLENAMKNSTELTQKINIIGVTDQEGEKVLIDTTGPIARTNSSSDGTKRRNPITPYDLAARRYRCEQVNYDTYISYAQLDAWNAHPDFATRISKQIALQIALDRIMIGFNGTNHALVSDFAANPRLQDVNTGWIEHIRKQAAARVMKGVTLATRDMGNKVIAKGDYANPDALVQDARSSLLDEWYKDAPDLVVLLSRNLFNSLRLPFINAMSTTNPNTELMAGQLIVASHLIGGLPTYFAPFFP
;
A
#
# COMPACT_ATOMS: atom_id res chain seq x y z
N MET A 1 24.64 -34.89 -8.53
CA MET A 1 25.41 -34.07 -7.56
C MET A 1 24.58 -33.95 -6.30
N ASN A 2 25.05 -34.48 -5.16
CA ASN A 2 24.43 -34.17 -3.88
C ASN A 2 24.82 -32.73 -3.54
N TYR A 3 23.86 -31.81 -3.63
CA TYR A 3 24.05 -30.45 -3.12
C TYR A 3 24.15 -30.57 -1.60
N ALA A 4 25.37 -30.52 -1.08
CA ALA A 4 25.64 -30.53 0.34
C ALA A 4 25.99 -29.10 0.77
N LEU A 5 25.35 -28.63 1.84
CA LEU A 5 25.62 -27.33 2.45
C LEU A 5 27.04 -27.32 3.02
N SER A 6 27.77 -26.21 2.92
CA SER A 6 29.09 -26.12 3.56
C SER A 6 28.98 -26.18 5.10
N ALA A 7 30.03 -26.68 5.77
CA ALA A 7 30.03 -26.85 7.22
C ALA A 7 29.80 -25.53 7.99
N SER A 8 30.36 -24.43 7.48
CA SER A 8 30.17 -23.10 8.07
C SER A 8 28.73 -22.61 7.93
N THR A 9 28.12 -22.76 6.75
CA THR A 9 26.71 -22.41 6.54
C THR A 9 25.80 -23.29 7.37
N ARG A 10 26.15 -24.57 7.56
CA ARG A 10 25.36 -25.47 8.41
C ARG A 10 25.35 -24.98 9.84
N SER A 11 26.51 -24.59 10.37
CA SER A 11 26.64 -23.99 11.69
C SER A 11 25.83 -22.70 11.83
N GLN A 12 25.91 -21.78 10.85
CA GLN A 12 25.11 -20.54 10.87
C GLN A 12 23.60 -20.79 10.77
N LEU A 13 23.18 -21.76 9.96
CA LEU A 13 21.79 -22.15 9.85
C LEU A 13 21.28 -22.76 11.17
N ASP A 14 22.06 -23.63 11.81
CA ASP A 14 21.71 -24.23 13.09
C ASP A 14 21.60 -23.16 14.19
N LEU A 15 22.49 -22.16 14.20
CA LEU A 15 22.40 -20.99 15.08
C LEU A 15 21.15 -20.14 14.81
N TYR A 16 20.82 -19.92 13.53
CA TYR A 16 19.60 -19.21 13.14
C TYR A 16 18.34 -19.95 13.63
N MET A 17 18.26 -21.26 13.42
CA MET A 17 17.15 -22.08 13.89
C MET A 17 17.06 -22.09 15.41
N ALA A 18 18.19 -22.19 16.12
CA ALA A 18 18.23 -22.09 17.58
C ALA A 18 17.71 -20.74 18.09
N HIS A 19 18.03 -19.64 17.40
CA HIS A 19 17.51 -18.32 17.73
C HIS A 19 16.00 -18.21 17.49
N GLN A 20 15.50 -18.70 16.35
CA GLN A 20 14.05 -18.70 16.08
C GLN A 20 13.29 -19.56 17.10
N ALA A 21 13.85 -20.70 17.50
CA ALA A 21 13.26 -21.57 18.51
C ALA A 21 13.23 -20.89 19.88
N SER A 22 14.31 -20.21 20.30
CA SER A 22 14.35 -19.51 21.58
C SER A 22 13.41 -18.31 21.64
N LEU A 23 13.22 -17.59 20.53
CA LEU A 23 12.23 -16.52 20.43
C LEU A 23 10.81 -17.02 20.70
N ASN A 24 10.49 -18.23 20.26
CA ASN A 24 9.17 -18.85 20.43
C ASN A 24 9.07 -19.74 21.68
N GLY A 25 10.12 -19.84 22.51
CA GLY A 25 10.13 -20.71 23.69
C GLY A 25 10.04 -22.21 23.37
N LEU A 26 10.49 -22.63 22.18
CA LEU A 26 10.40 -24.01 21.68
C LEU A 26 11.78 -24.64 21.51
N PRO A 27 11.88 -25.99 21.51
CA PRO A 27 13.07 -26.67 21.02
C PRO A 27 13.17 -26.55 19.49
N VAL A 28 14.38 -26.65 18.94
CA VAL A 28 14.63 -26.57 17.48
C VAL A 28 13.82 -27.61 16.69
N THR A 29 13.62 -28.80 17.25
CA THR A 29 12.78 -29.86 16.64
C THR A 29 11.30 -29.49 16.58
N GLY A 30 10.86 -28.54 17.41
CA GLY A 30 9.50 -28.00 17.39
C GLY A 30 9.22 -27.09 16.20
N LEU A 31 10.25 -26.47 15.60
CA LEU A 31 10.09 -25.58 14.45
C LEU A 31 9.55 -26.28 13.19
N ALA A 32 9.74 -27.60 13.09
CA ALA A 32 9.23 -28.40 11.96
C ALA A 32 7.76 -28.80 12.11
N LYS A 33 7.10 -28.39 13.20
CA LYS A 33 5.70 -28.71 13.50
C LYS A 33 4.88 -27.42 13.58
N ASN A 34 3.57 -27.54 13.50
CA ASN A 34 2.67 -26.41 13.74
C ASN A 34 2.69 -26.05 15.23
N PHE A 35 2.86 -24.76 15.54
CA PHE A 35 2.81 -24.24 16.91
C PHE A 35 2.16 -22.85 16.93
N ALA A 36 1.62 -22.47 18.08
CA ALA A 36 1.13 -21.12 18.30
C ALA A 36 2.32 -20.19 18.57
N VAL A 37 2.46 -19.15 17.75
CA VAL A 37 3.51 -18.14 17.88
C VAL A 37 3.16 -17.20 19.04
N ASP A 38 4.16 -16.83 19.84
CA ASP A 38 3.98 -15.81 20.89
C ASP A 38 3.59 -14.46 20.25
N PRO A 39 2.55 -13.77 20.74
CA PRO A 39 2.14 -12.46 20.22
C PRO A 39 3.28 -11.43 20.12
N ALA A 40 4.26 -11.47 21.01
CA ALA A 40 5.41 -10.57 20.97
C ALA A 40 6.33 -10.86 19.77
N VAL A 41 6.49 -12.14 19.38
CA VAL A 41 7.27 -12.53 18.19
C VAL A 41 6.53 -12.13 16.92
N GLN A 42 5.22 -12.38 16.87
CA GLN A 42 4.37 -11.92 15.77
C GLN A 42 4.44 -10.40 15.60
N GLN A 43 4.33 -9.64 16.70
CA GLN A 43 4.43 -8.18 16.67
C GLN A 43 5.79 -7.69 16.16
N ARG A 44 6.89 -8.38 16.49
CA ARG A 44 8.22 -8.05 15.94
C ARG A 44 8.28 -8.25 14.44
N LEU A 45 7.70 -9.34 13.92
CA LEU A 45 7.61 -9.57 12.48
C LEU A 45 6.74 -8.50 11.80
N GLU A 46 5.58 -8.19 12.36
CA GLU A 46 4.70 -7.12 11.87
C GLU A 46 5.40 -5.76 11.83
N ASN A 47 6.17 -5.41 12.87
CA ASN A 47 6.97 -4.19 12.90
C ASN A 47 8.09 -4.21 11.84
N ALA A 48 8.75 -5.35 11.62
CA ALA A 48 9.77 -5.48 10.58
C ALA A 48 9.16 -5.28 9.19
N MET A 49 8.00 -5.87 8.91
CA MET A 49 7.27 -5.68 7.66
C MET A 49 6.83 -4.22 7.49
N LYS A 50 6.27 -3.61 8.54
CA LYS A 50 5.86 -2.20 8.54
C LYS A 50 7.00 -1.27 8.16
N ASN A 51 8.19 -1.53 8.68
CA ASN A 51 9.37 -0.71 8.44
C ASN A 51 10.11 -1.03 7.13
N SER A 52 9.70 -2.07 6.39
CA SER A 52 10.41 -2.55 5.20
C SER A 52 10.20 -1.66 3.96
N THR A 53 9.08 -0.96 3.86
CA THR A 53 8.78 -0.08 2.72
C THR A 53 8.27 1.29 3.17
N GLU A 54 8.46 2.31 2.34
CA GLU A 54 7.97 3.66 2.66
C GLU A 54 6.42 3.69 2.76
N LEU A 55 5.72 2.96 1.89
CA LEU A 55 4.26 2.92 1.91
C LEU A 55 3.75 2.28 3.21
N THR A 56 4.34 1.15 3.63
CA THR A 56 3.93 0.46 4.86
C THR A 56 4.17 1.31 6.12
N GLN A 57 5.13 2.22 6.09
CA GLN A 57 5.35 3.18 7.18
C GLN A 57 4.29 4.29 7.22
N LYS A 58 3.71 4.65 6.06
CA LYS A 58 2.68 5.70 5.93
C LYS A 58 1.25 5.20 6.14
N ILE A 59 1.02 3.88 6.16
CA ILE A 59 -0.30 3.28 6.41
C ILE A 59 -0.42 2.71 7.82
N ASN A 60 -1.65 2.56 8.28
CA ASN A 60 -1.96 1.93 9.55
C ASN A 60 -2.10 0.42 9.40
N ILE A 61 -1.30 -0.33 10.17
CA ILE A 61 -1.40 -1.79 10.31
C ILE A 61 -1.76 -2.05 11.77
N ILE A 62 -2.98 -2.54 12.00
CA ILE A 62 -3.55 -2.74 13.35
C ILE A 62 -3.86 -4.21 13.51
N GLY A 63 -3.29 -4.84 14.54
CA GLY A 63 -3.63 -6.21 14.93
C GLY A 63 -4.99 -6.25 15.61
N VAL A 64 -5.79 -7.25 15.26
CA VAL A 64 -7.11 -7.53 15.87
C VAL A 64 -7.14 -8.97 16.36
N THR A 65 -7.95 -9.24 17.39
CA THR A 65 -8.12 -10.58 17.96
C THR A 65 -9.25 -11.35 17.29
N ASP A 66 -10.30 -10.66 16.85
CA ASP A 66 -11.48 -11.28 16.26
C ASP A 66 -11.31 -11.45 14.76
N GLN A 67 -11.88 -12.53 14.21
CA GLN A 67 -11.84 -12.77 12.76
C GLN A 67 -12.75 -11.81 11.99
N GLU A 68 -13.87 -11.43 12.57
CA GLU A 68 -14.82 -10.46 12.01
C GLU A 68 -15.21 -9.44 13.06
N GLY A 69 -15.36 -8.18 12.65
CA GLY A 69 -15.76 -7.11 13.55
C GLY A 69 -16.05 -5.81 12.82
N GLU A 70 -16.39 -4.77 13.58
CA GLU A 70 -16.57 -3.42 13.06
C GLU A 70 -15.22 -2.71 12.86
N LYS A 71 -15.18 -1.71 11.97
CA LYS A 71 -13.98 -0.90 11.71
C LYS A 71 -13.31 -0.44 13.01
N VAL A 72 -12.01 -0.72 13.13
CA VAL A 72 -11.21 -0.37 14.32
C VAL A 72 -10.89 1.13 14.40
N LEU A 73 -10.60 1.76 13.25
CA LEU A 73 -10.22 3.18 13.22
C LEU A 73 -11.46 4.08 13.18
N ILE A 74 -11.63 4.87 14.22
CA ILE A 74 -12.64 5.92 14.32
C ILE A 74 -12.01 7.21 13.79
N ASP A 75 -12.55 7.73 12.68
CA ASP A 75 -12.13 9.02 12.13
C ASP A 75 -13.26 10.04 12.26
N THR A 76 -12.92 11.32 12.35
CA THR A 76 -13.88 12.40 12.62
C THR A 76 -14.52 12.87 11.31
N THR A 77 -15.83 12.76 11.20
CA THR A 77 -16.57 13.06 9.95
C THR A 77 -17.21 14.45 9.91
N GLY A 78 -16.83 15.36 10.83
CA GLY A 78 -17.31 16.75 10.78
C GLY A 78 -17.43 17.48 12.11
N PRO A 79 -18.06 18.67 12.12
CA PRO A 79 -18.09 19.55 13.28
C PRO A 79 -19.01 19.03 14.39
N ILE A 80 -18.41 18.75 15.55
CA ILE A 80 -19.10 18.38 16.79
C ILE A 80 -19.57 19.59 17.62
N ALA A 81 -19.14 20.79 17.25
CA ALA A 81 -19.45 22.01 17.99
C ALA A 81 -20.96 22.31 17.93
N ARG A 82 -21.55 22.59 19.09
CA ARG A 82 -22.95 23.03 19.25
C ARG A 82 -23.03 24.01 20.41
N THR A 83 -23.82 25.07 20.27
CA THR A 83 -24.19 26.00 21.35
C THR A 83 -25.58 25.67 21.88
N ASN A 84 -25.82 25.91 23.17
CA ASN A 84 -27.14 25.82 23.79
C ASN A 84 -27.21 26.83 24.94
N SER A 85 -28.36 27.49 25.11
CA SER A 85 -28.64 28.51 26.13
C SER A 85 -29.65 28.07 27.20
N SER A 86 -30.17 26.83 27.13
CA SER A 86 -31.11 26.30 28.13
C SER A 86 -30.39 25.94 29.44
N SER A 87 -30.79 26.60 30.53
CA SER A 87 -30.35 26.35 31.92
C SER A 87 -31.37 25.56 32.75
N ASP A 88 -32.59 25.45 32.26
CA ASP A 88 -33.76 24.79 32.88
C ASP A 88 -33.82 23.28 32.60
N GLY A 89 -32.90 22.74 31.78
CA GLY A 89 -32.80 21.31 31.48
C GLY A 89 -33.90 20.76 30.58
N THR A 90 -34.81 21.60 30.06
CA THR A 90 -35.92 21.19 29.18
C THR A 90 -35.47 20.92 27.74
N LYS A 91 -34.43 21.61 27.27
CA LYS A 91 -33.78 21.37 25.97
C LYS A 91 -32.35 20.85 26.19
N ARG A 92 -32.22 19.57 26.50
CA ARG A 92 -30.91 18.91 26.65
C ARG A 92 -30.18 18.80 25.30
N ARG A 93 -28.85 18.90 25.35
CA ARG A 93 -27.99 18.59 24.20
C ARG A 93 -28.01 17.07 24.00
N ASN A 94 -28.37 16.61 22.80
CA ASN A 94 -28.15 15.24 22.37
C ASN A 94 -26.77 15.17 21.69
N PRO A 95 -25.77 14.50 22.29
CA PRO A 95 -24.48 14.31 21.65
C PRO A 95 -24.69 13.57 20.32
N ILE A 96 -24.06 14.07 19.26
CA ILE A 96 -23.96 13.35 18.01
C ILE A 96 -22.65 12.58 17.98
N THR A 97 -22.67 11.43 17.34
CA THR A 97 -21.50 10.63 17.11
C THR A 97 -20.64 11.26 16.02
N PRO A 98 -19.33 11.52 16.26
CA PRO A 98 -18.44 12.16 15.29
C PRO A 98 -17.85 11.21 14.26
N TYR A 99 -18.19 9.92 14.27
CA TYR A 99 -17.59 8.92 13.41
C TYR A 99 -18.55 8.38 12.37
N ASP A 100 -17.99 7.89 11.27
CA ASP A 100 -18.72 7.34 10.13
C ASP A 100 -19.73 6.28 10.58
N LEU A 101 -21.00 6.53 10.30
CA LEU A 101 -22.13 5.65 10.64
C LEU A 101 -22.30 4.50 9.64
N ALA A 102 -21.58 4.51 8.52
CA ALA A 102 -21.57 3.39 7.60
C ALA A 102 -20.90 2.18 8.28
N ALA A 103 -21.71 1.20 8.68
CA ALA A 103 -21.24 -0.07 9.23
C ALA A 103 -20.35 -0.77 8.19
N ARG A 104 -19.03 -0.60 8.33
CA ARG A 104 -18.02 -1.30 7.54
C ARG A 104 -17.41 -2.35 8.44
N ARG A 105 -17.75 -3.60 8.15
CA ARG A 105 -17.17 -4.74 8.82
C ARG A 105 -15.88 -5.17 8.14
N TYR A 106 -14.91 -5.55 8.93
CA TYR A 106 -13.74 -6.27 8.46
C TYR A 106 -13.97 -7.77 8.62
N ARG A 107 -13.34 -8.54 7.74
CA ARG A 107 -13.19 -9.99 7.84
C ARG A 107 -11.75 -10.33 7.52
N CYS A 108 -11.06 -10.92 8.49
CA CYS A 108 -9.70 -11.39 8.34
C CYS A 108 -9.70 -12.77 7.69
N GLU A 109 -9.06 -12.86 6.52
CA GLU A 109 -8.85 -14.12 5.81
C GLU A 109 -7.43 -14.62 6.01
N GLN A 110 -7.27 -15.94 6.08
CA GLN A 110 -5.96 -16.56 6.18
C GLN A 110 -5.20 -16.43 4.85
N VAL A 111 -3.94 -16.00 4.95
CA VAL A 111 -2.97 -15.98 3.85
C VAL A 111 -1.68 -16.59 4.36
N ASN A 112 -1.16 -17.60 3.67
CA ASN A 112 0.07 -18.30 4.02
C ASN A 112 1.23 -17.80 3.16
N TYR A 113 2.43 -17.73 3.72
CA TYR A 113 3.65 -17.31 3.03
C TYR A 113 4.70 -18.41 3.14
N ASP A 114 4.89 -19.15 2.06
CA ASP A 114 5.86 -20.24 1.98
C ASP A 114 7.02 -19.82 1.07
N THR A 115 8.24 -19.93 1.59
CA THR A 115 9.46 -19.60 0.83
C THR A 115 10.50 -20.70 0.99
N TYR A 116 11.37 -20.85 0.00
CA TYR A 116 12.55 -21.71 0.10
C TYR A 116 13.79 -20.92 -0.32
N ILE A 117 14.92 -21.25 0.30
CA ILE A 117 16.23 -20.71 -0.07
C ILE A 117 17.10 -21.90 -0.43
N SER A 118 17.69 -21.88 -1.62
CA SER A 118 18.55 -22.98 -2.08
C SER A 118 19.85 -23.03 -1.25
N TYR A 119 20.44 -24.23 -1.14
CA TYR A 119 21.70 -24.41 -0.43
C TYR A 119 22.84 -23.54 -0.99
N ALA A 120 22.92 -23.39 -2.31
CA ALA A 120 23.91 -22.52 -2.94
C ALA A 120 23.75 -21.05 -2.53
N GLN A 121 22.52 -20.55 -2.36
CA GLN A 121 22.26 -19.19 -1.90
C GLN A 121 22.60 -19.03 -0.41
N LEU A 122 22.27 -20.01 0.43
CA LEU A 122 22.65 -19.99 1.83
C LEU A 122 24.18 -19.97 1.99
N ASP A 123 24.90 -20.77 1.20
CA ASP A 123 26.35 -20.78 1.19
C ASP A 123 26.94 -19.44 0.74
N ALA A 124 26.35 -18.81 -0.28
CA ALA A 124 26.78 -17.49 -0.72
C ALA A 124 26.57 -16.41 0.37
N TRP A 125 25.49 -16.49 1.13
CA TRP A 125 25.18 -15.50 2.17
C TRP A 125 25.95 -15.69 3.46
N ASN A 126 26.41 -16.91 3.74
CA ASN A 126 27.17 -17.24 4.94
C ASN A 126 28.51 -16.47 5.05
N ALA A 127 29.06 -15.98 3.93
CA ALA A 127 30.23 -15.11 3.94
C ALA A 127 29.98 -13.75 4.63
N HIS A 128 28.72 -13.36 4.82
CA HIS A 128 28.37 -12.08 5.46
C HIS A 128 28.11 -12.24 6.97
N PRO A 129 28.56 -11.28 7.79
CA PRO A 129 28.36 -11.32 9.24
C PRO A 129 26.88 -11.15 9.66
N ASP A 130 26.02 -10.70 8.74
CA ASP A 130 24.61 -10.38 9.01
C ASP A 130 23.63 -11.48 8.56
N PHE A 131 24.11 -12.70 8.26
CA PHE A 131 23.38 -13.84 7.70
C PHE A 131 21.93 -14.01 8.22
N ALA A 132 21.76 -14.20 9.53
CA ALA A 132 20.46 -14.42 10.17
C ALA A 132 19.49 -13.24 9.97
N THR A 133 20.01 -12.02 10.13
CA THR A 133 19.20 -10.80 9.97
C THR A 133 18.86 -10.53 8.51
N ARG A 134 19.77 -10.87 7.58
CA ARG A 134 19.58 -10.73 6.14
C ARG A 134 18.44 -11.62 5.66
N ILE A 135 18.43 -12.90 6.05
CA ILE A 135 17.33 -13.82 5.72
C ILE A 135 16.00 -13.27 6.24
N SER A 136 15.94 -12.90 7.53
CA SER A 136 14.70 -12.44 8.16
C SER A 136 14.19 -11.13 7.55
N LYS A 137 15.08 -10.18 7.23
CA LYS A 137 14.73 -8.92 6.56
C LYS A 137 14.22 -9.16 5.15
N GLN A 138 14.83 -10.07 4.39
CA GLN A 138 14.40 -10.37 3.03
C GLN A 138 13.00 -10.99 3.01
N ILE A 139 12.72 -11.92 3.94
CA ILE A 139 11.38 -12.52 4.09
C ILE A 139 10.36 -11.44 4.46
N ALA A 140 10.64 -10.62 5.47
CA ALA A 140 9.74 -9.54 5.88
C ALA A 140 9.48 -8.52 4.76
N LEU A 141 10.50 -8.18 3.97
CA LEU A 141 10.37 -7.30 2.81
C LEU A 141 9.45 -7.91 1.75
N GLN A 142 9.64 -9.20 1.42
CA GLN A 142 8.81 -9.86 0.43
C GLN A 142 7.34 -9.90 0.88
N ILE A 143 7.07 -10.27 2.14
CA ILE A 143 5.71 -10.27 2.68
C ILE A 143 5.08 -8.87 2.62
N ALA A 144 5.86 -7.82 2.94
CA ALA A 144 5.39 -6.44 2.84
C ALA A 144 5.03 -6.04 1.39
N LEU A 145 5.85 -6.42 0.42
CA LEU A 145 5.60 -6.17 -1.00
C LEU A 145 4.36 -6.93 -1.51
N ASP A 146 4.19 -8.19 -1.10
CA ASP A 146 3.04 -9.01 -1.47
C ASP A 146 1.75 -8.42 -0.90
N ARG A 147 1.77 -7.97 0.37
CA ARG A 147 0.63 -7.25 0.98
C ARG A 147 0.26 -5.99 0.23
N ILE A 148 1.24 -5.22 -0.25
CA ILE A 148 0.97 -4.04 -1.09
C ILE A 148 0.36 -4.45 -2.43
N MET A 149 0.91 -5.48 -3.06
CA MET A 149 0.43 -5.97 -4.36
C MET A 149 -1.03 -6.43 -4.28
N ILE A 150 -1.36 -7.23 -3.26
CA ILE A 150 -2.75 -7.66 -2.96
C ILE A 150 -3.61 -6.46 -2.61
N GLY A 151 -3.11 -5.52 -1.80
CA GLY A 151 -3.83 -4.31 -1.41
C GLY A 151 -4.31 -3.48 -2.60
N PHE A 152 -3.53 -3.36 -3.67
CA PHE A 152 -3.96 -2.61 -4.87
C PHE A 152 -4.67 -3.45 -5.93
N ASN A 153 -4.29 -4.71 -6.12
CA ASN A 153 -4.76 -5.53 -7.25
C ASN A 153 -5.81 -6.60 -6.84
N GLY A 154 -5.95 -6.87 -5.55
CA GLY A 154 -6.82 -7.92 -5.02
C GLY A 154 -8.30 -7.71 -5.31
N THR A 155 -8.96 -8.71 -5.88
CA THR A 155 -10.39 -8.67 -6.26
C THR A 155 -11.27 -9.52 -5.36
N ASN A 156 -10.75 -10.65 -4.89
CA ASN A 156 -11.46 -11.62 -4.06
C ASN A 156 -10.47 -12.51 -3.31
N HIS A 157 -10.96 -13.22 -2.30
CA HIS A 157 -10.24 -14.32 -1.66
C HIS A 157 -10.70 -15.64 -2.29
N ALA A 158 -9.77 -16.43 -2.80
CA ALA A 158 -10.00 -17.79 -3.27
C ALA A 158 -9.49 -18.80 -2.25
N LEU A 159 -10.19 -19.94 -2.11
CA LEU A 159 -9.74 -21.03 -1.23
C LEU A 159 -8.41 -21.64 -1.69
N VAL A 160 -8.17 -21.65 -3.00
CA VAL A 160 -6.90 -22.06 -3.62
C VAL A 160 -6.57 -21.00 -4.67
N SER A 161 -5.50 -20.25 -4.45
CA SER A 161 -5.02 -19.21 -5.37
C SER A 161 -4.27 -19.82 -6.56
N ASP A 162 -4.45 -19.25 -7.75
CA ASP A 162 -3.73 -19.61 -8.97
C ASP A 162 -2.81 -18.47 -9.42
N PHE A 163 -1.52 -18.60 -9.11
CA PHE A 163 -0.51 -17.62 -9.48
C PHE A 163 -0.31 -17.48 -11.00
N ALA A 164 -0.57 -18.54 -11.78
CA ALA A 164 -0.40 -18.49 -13.24
C ALA A 164 -1.51 -17.65 -13.90
N ALA A 165 -2.75 -17.80 -13.42
CA ALA A 165 -3.88 -16.97 -13.86
C ALA A 165 -3.81 -15.55 -13.26
N ASN A 166 -3.33 -15.42 -12.03
CA ASN A 166 -3.33 -14.18 -11.24
C ASN A 166 -1.91 -13.78 -10.80
N PRO A 167 -1.03 -13.34 -11.73
CA PRO A 167 0.38 -13.05 -11.43
C PRO A 167 0.59 -11.83 -10.52
N ARG A 168 -0.45 -11.04 -10.24
CA ARG A 168 -0.43 -9.92 -9.29
C ARG A 168 -1.21 -10.23 -8.01
N LEU A 169 -1.37 -11.51 -7.67
CA LEU A 169 -2.02 -11.98 -6.44
C LEU A 169 -3.48 -11.48 -6.32
N GLN A 170 -4.18 -11.37 -7.45
CA GLN A 170 -5.53 -10.79 -7.51
C GLN A 170 -6.58 -11.64 -6.75
N ASP A 171 -6.36 -12.94 -6.65
CA ASP A 171 -7.26 -13.92 -6.02
C ASP A 171 -6.86 -14.29 -4.58
N VAL A 172 -5.82 -13.65 -4.03
CA VAL A 172 -5.37 -13.93 -2.67
C VAL A 172 -6.25 -13.26 -1.63
N ASN A 173 -6.61 -12.00 -1.83
CA ASN A 173 -7.56 -11.29 -0.95
C ASN A 173 -8.19 -10.08 -1.65
N THR A 174 -9.20 -9.48 -1.04
CA THR A 174 -9.81 -8.24 -1.55
C THR A 174 -8.97 -7.02 -1.16
N GLY A 175 -8.59 -6.20 -2.15
CA GLY A 175 -7.78 -5.00 -1.97
C GLY A 175 -8.60 -3.72 -1.73
N TRP A 176 -7.90 -2.62 -1.42
CA TRP A 176 -8.48 -1.30 -1.16
C TRP A 176 -9.35 -0.79 -2.31
N ILE A 177 -8.85 -0.89 -3.55
CA ILE A 177 -9.56 -0.38 -4.73
C ILE A 177 -10.86 -1.15 -4.94
N GLU A 178 -10.83 -2.47 -4.75
CA GLU A 178 -12.03 -3.31 -4.89
C GLU A 178 -13.04 -3.06 -3.77
N HIS A 179 -12.59 -2.82 -2.54
CA HIS A 179 -13.47 -2.38 -1.46
C HIS A 179 -14.20 -1.07 -1.81
N ILE A 180 -13.50 -0.08 -2.39
CA ILE A 180 -14.13 1.17 -2.83
C ILE A 180 -15.16 0.91 -3.93
N ARG A 181 -14.83 0.06 -4.92
CA ARG A 181 -15.76 -0.29 -6.01
C ARG A 181 -17.04 -0.96 -5.49
N LYS A 182 -16.92 -1.88 -4.53
CA LYS A 182 -18.05 -2.66 -3.98
C LYS A 182 -18.88 -1.85 -2.98
N GLN A 183 -18.23 -1.10 -2.08
CA GLN A 183 -18.89 -0.47 -0.93
C GLN A 183 -19.18 1.03 -1.14
N ALA A 184 -18.50 1.67 -2.09
CA ALA A 184 -18.60 3.11 -2.33
C ALA A 184 -18.58 3.43 -3.84
N ALA A 185 -19.39 2.72 -4.63
CA ALA A 185 -19.43 2.85 -6.09
C ALA A 185 -19.67 4.29 -6.58
N ALA A 186 -20.42 5.10 -5.83
CA ALA A 186 -20.64 6.52 -6.13
C ALA A 186 -19.35 7.37 -6.09
N ARG A 187 -18.30 6.89 -5.42
CA ARG A 187 -16.98 7.54 -5.32
C ARG A 187 -16.03 7.09 -6.44
N VAL A 188 -16.51 6.36 -7.43
CA VAL A 188 -15.71 5.81 -8.54
C VAL A 188 -16.16 6.40 -9.87
N MET A 189 -15.30 7.19 -10.51
CA MET A 189 -15.48 7.60 -11.90
C MET A 189 -15.06 6.45 -12.84
N LYS A 190 -15.96 6.04 -13.74
CA LYS A 190 -15.72 4.98 -14.72
C LYS A 190 -15.71 5.54 -16.13
N GLY A 191 -14.86 4.97 -17.00
CA GLY A 191 -14.84 5.27 -18.43
C GLY A 191 -14.31 6.66 -18.79
N VAL A 192 -13.69 7.37 -17.85
CA VAL A 192 -13.13 8.70 -18.09
C VAL A 192 -11.85 8.60 -18.91
N THR A 193 -11.75 9.44 -19.94
CA THR A 193 -10.60 9.48 -20.84
C THR A 193 -9.83 10.79 -20.75
N LEU A 194 -8.51 10.69 -20.83
CA LEU A 194 -7.61 11.85 -20.99
C LEU A 194 -7.33 12.08 -22.47
N ALA A 195 -7.15 13.33 -22.87
CA ALA A 195 -6.70 13.67 -24.20
C ALA A 195 -5.30 13.09 -24.49
N THR A 196 -5.17 12.37 -25.60
CA THR A 196 -3.89 11.77 -26.01
C THR A 196 -3.03 12.82 -26.71
N ARG A 197 -1.73 12.83 -26.41
CA ARG A 197 -0.75 13.76 -26.99
C ARG A 197 0.38 13.02 -27.68
N ASP A 198 0.90 13.59 -28.77
CA ASP A 198 2.13 13.14 -29.41
C ASP A 198 3.38 13.62 -28.64
N MET A 199 4.57 13.19 -29.07
CA MET A 199 5.84 13.61 -28.44
C MET A 199 6.18 15.09 -28.66
N GLY A 200 5.45 15.80 -29.51
CA GLY A 200 5.52 17.25 -29.67
C GLY A 200 4.51 18.00 -28.80
N ASN A 201 3.86 17.32 -27.84
CA ASN A 201 2.83 17.86 -26.96
C ASN A 201 1.55 18.32 -27.68
N LYS A 202 1.32 17.91 -28.92
CA LYS A 202 0.11 18.22 -29.67
C LYS A 202 -0.97 17.19 -29.35
N VAL A 203 -2.20 17.65 -29.13
CA VAL A 203 -3.36 16.77 -28.91
C VAL A 203 -3.69 16.04 -30.21
N ILE A 204 -3.65 14.71 -30.17
CA ILE A 204 -3.95 13.83 -31.30
C ILE A 204 -5.33 13.18 -31.20
N ALA A 205 -5.88 13.05 -29.98
CA ALA A 205 -7.22 12.56 -29.74
C ALA A 205 -7.88 13.32 -28.59
N LYS A 206 -9.16 13.65 -28.76
CA LYS A 206 -9.96 14.30 -27.71
C LYS A 206 -10.34 13.25 -26.66
N GLY A 207 -10.12 13.59 -25.39
CA GLY A 207 -10.69 12.88 -24.23
C GLY A 207 -11.67 13.78 -23.48
N ASP A 208 -12.30 13.25 -22.44
CA ASP A 208 -13.21 13.99 -21.55
C ASP A 208 -12.48 15.13 -20.84
N TYR A 209 -11.22 14.91 -20.46
CA TYR A 209 -10.36 15.93 -19.86
C TYR A 209 -9.12 16.20 -20.72
N ALA A 210 -8.77 17.48 -20.84
CA ALA A 210 -7.62 17.92 -21.64
C ALA A 210 -6.26 17.68 -20.96
N ASN A 211 -6.24 17.59 -19.63
CA ASN A 211 -5.06 17.35 -18.82
C ASN A 211 -5.42 16.53 -17.57
N PRO A 212 -4.44 15.81 -16.97
CA PRO A 212 -4.66 15.05 -15.75
C PRO A 212 -5.00 15.94 -14.54
N ASP A 213 -4.54 17.20 -14.53
CA ASP A 213 -4.79 18.14 -13.44
C ASP A 213 -6.28 18.46 -13.28
N ALA A 214 -6.99 18.66 -14.40
CA ALA A 214 -8.43 18.91 -14.42
C ALA A 214 -9.22 17.69 -13.93
N LEU A 215 -8.79 16.48 -14.31
CA LEU A 215 -9.41 15.26 -13.82
C LEU A 215 -9.26 15.12 -12.31
N VAL A 216 -8.06 15.34 -11.77
CA VAL A 216 -7.80 15.27 -10.32
C VAL A 216 -8.59 16.35 -9.57
N GLN A 217 -8.66 17.57 -10.10
CA GLN A 217 -9.44 18.65 -9.49
C GLN A 217 -10.95 18.37 -9.50
N ASP A 218 -11.49 17.86 -10.60
CA ASP A 218 -12.87 17.43 -10.66
C ASP A 218 -13.12 16.32 -9.63
N ALA A 219 -12.34 15.23 -9.68
CA ALA A 219 -12.48 14.11 -8.73
C ALA A 219 -12.40 14.57 -7.26
N ARG A 220 -11.49 15.49 -6.93
CA ARG A 220 -11.39 16.11 -5.61
C ARG A 220 -12.68 16.87 -5.25
N SER A 221 -13.23 17.64 -6.19
CA SER A 221 -14.41 18.48 -5.96
C SER A 221 -15.72 17.70 -5.90
N SER A 222 -15.87 16.64 -6.70
CA SER A 222 -17.13 15.93 -6.90
C SER A 222 -17.21 14.60 -6.16
N LEU A 223 -16.09 13.91 -5.94
CA LEU A 223 -16.09 12.58 -5.29
C LEU A 223 -15.76 12.64 -3.80
N LEU A 224 -14.99 13.61 -3.30
CA LEU A 224 -14.68 13.69 -1.87
C LEU A 224 -15.79 14.41 -1.10
N ASP A 225 -15.98 14.02 0.15
CA ASP A 225 -16.83 14.78 1.07
C ASP A 225 -16.18 16.11 1.42
N GLU A 226 -17.01 17.12 1.66
CA GLU A 226 -16.60 18.52 1.83
C GLU A 226 -15.45 18.69 2.85
N TRP A 227 -15.50 17.95 3.96
CA TRP A 227 -14.51 18.03 5.03
C TRP A 227 -13.10 17.53 4.62
N TYR A 228 -13.03 16.64 3.64
CA TYR A 228 -11.77 16.07 3.16
C TYR A 228 -11.24 16.77 1.90
N LYS A 229 -12.01 17.66 1.28
CA LYS A 229 -11.58 18.39 0.08
C LYS A 229 -10.37 19.26 0.36
N ASP A 230 -10.28 19.89 1.52
CA ASP A 230 -9.18 20.78 1.91
C ASP A 230 -8.20 20.16 2.91
N ALA A 231 -8.19 18.83 3.00
CA ALA A 231 -7.25 18.12 3.86
C ALA A 231 -5.79 18.37 3.39
N PRO A 232 -4.90 18.85 4.27
CA PRO A 232 -3.53 19.23 3.90
C PRO A 232 -2.62 18.03 3.57
N ASP A 233 -3.05 16.83 3.97
CA ASP A 233 -2.35 15.55 3.80
C ASP A 233 -2.87 14.73 2.62
N LEU A 234 -3.70 15.32 1.74
CA LEU A 234 -4.24 14.65 0.57
C LEU A 234 -3.15 14.39 -0.48
N VAL A 235 -3.11 13.15 -0.99
CA VAL A 235 -2.11 12.67 -1.95
C VAL A 235 -2.80 11.99 -3.13
N VAL A 236 -2.23 12.14 -4.33
CA VAL A 236 -2.66 11.40 -5.52
C VAL A 236 -1.79 10.16 -5.69
N LEU A 237 -2.42 8.98 -5.69
CA LEU A 237 -1.76 7.72 -6.01
C LEU A 237 -1.89 7.43 -7.50
N LEU A 238 -0.77 7.15 -8.16
CA LEU A 238 -0.77 6.73 -9.56
C LEU A 238 0.43 5.83 -9.90
N SER A 239 0.32 5.12 -11.02
CA SER A 239 1.43 4.32 -11.55
C SER A 239 2.50 5.21 -12.19
N ARG A 240 3.76 4.81 -12.05
CA ARG A 240 4.91 5.52 -12.64
C ARG A 240 4.82 5.59 -14.17
N ASN A 241 4.26 4.56 -14.79
CA ASN A 241 4.09 4.51 -16.25
C ASN A 241 3.10 5.57 -16.73
N LEU A 242 1.95 5.70 -16.07
CA LEU A 242 0.98 6.73 -16.38
C LEU A 242 1.59 8.12 -16.21
N PHE A 243 2.28 8.37 -15.09
CA PHE A 243 2.97 9.64 -14.84
C PHE A 243 3.94 10.02 -15.97
N ASN A 244 4.78 9.08 -16.37
CA ASN A 244 5.77 9.29 -17.42
C ASN A 244 5.10 9.55 -18.78
N SER A 245 4.07 8.78 -19.13
CA SER A 245 3.34 8.99 -20.40
C SER A 245 2.71 10.37 -20.50
N LEU A 246 2.25 10.94 -19.36
CA LEU A 246 1.65 12.26 -19.31
C LEU A 246 2.69 13.38 -19.40
N ARG A 247 3.92 13.15 -18.90
CA ARG A 247 4.97 14.19 -18.83
C ARG A 247 5.94 14.20 -20.00
N LEU A 248 6.31 13.05 -20.57
CA LEU A 248 7.31 12.96 -21.63
C LEU A 248 7.02 13.88 -22.83
N PRO A 249 5.77 13.99 -23.34
CA PRO A 249 5.42 14.97 -24.36
C PRO A 249 5.80 16.41 -24.02
N PHE A 250 5.55 16.84 -22.78
CA PHE A 250 5.85 18.20 -22.34
C PHE A 250 7.35 18.46 -22.26
N ILE A 251 8.11 17.51 -21.71
CA ILE A 251 9.58 17.61 -21.61
C ILE A 251 10.20 17.72 -23.00
N ASN A 252 9.74 16.90 -23.94
CA ASN A 252 10.23 16.92 -25.31
C ASN A 252 9.89 18.22 -26.04
N ALA A 253 8.67 18.74 -25.87
CA ALA A 253 8.28 20.02 -26.46
C ALA A 253 9.09 21.21 -25.89
N MET A 254 9.39 21.22 -24.59
CA MET A 254 10.21 22.28 -23.97
C MET A 254 11.67 22.26 -24.48
N SER A 255 12.20 21.08 -24.79
CA SER A 255 13.55 20.97 -25.35
C SER A 255 13.70 21.58 -26.75
N THR A 256 12.60 21.79 -27.48
CA THR A 256 12.63 22.28 -28.87
C THR A 256 12.30 23.77 -29.02
N THR A 257 11.74 24.43 -27.99
CA THR A 257 11.16 25.78 -28.15
C THR A 257 11.93 26.95 -27.51
N ASN A 258 12.71 26.80 -26.43
CA ASN A 258 13.68 27.81 -25.95
C ASN A 258 14.62 27.28 -24.84
N PRO A 259 15.97 27.31 -24.99
CA PRO A 259 16.85 26.51 -24.14
C PRO A 259 17.19 27.05 -22.74
N ASN A 260 16.92 28.33 -22.39
CA ASN A 260 17.50 28.88 -21.14
C ASN A 260 16.50 29.11 -20.00
N THR A 261 15.29 29.62 -20.26
CA THR A 261 14.27 29.88 -19.21
C THR A 261 13.23 28.76 -19.12
N GLU A 262 12.80 28.21 -20.26
CA GLU A 262 11.85 27.09 -20.30
C GLU A 262 12.49 25.76 -19.88
N LEU A 263 13.82 25.63 -20.00
CA LEU A 263 14.57 24.46 -19.55
C LEU A 263 14.64 24.40 -18.01
N MET A 264 14.76 25.55 -17.34
CA MET A 264 14.61 25.65 -15.87
C MET A 264 13.18 25.34 -15.43
N ALA A 265 12.16 25.86 -16.15
CA ALA A 265 10.76 25.53 -15.87
C ALA A 265 10.47 24.04 -16.09
N GLY A 266 11.02 23.45 -17.15
CA GLY A 266 10.93 22.01 -17.43
C GLY A 266 11.60 21.16 -16.36
N GLN A 267 12.78 21.55 -15.88
CA GLN A 267 13.44 20.88 -14.74
C GLN A 267 12.62 20.99 -13.45
N LEU A 268 12.01 22.14 -13.19
CA LEU A 268 11.18 22.38 -12.00
C LEU A 268 9.84 21.63 -12.08
N ILE A 269 9.26 21.51 -13.28
CA ILE A 269 8.10 20.65 -13.53
C ILE A 269 8.49 19.19 -13.33
N VAL A 270 9.57 18.71 -13.93
CA VAL A 270 10.05 17.32 -13.75
C VAL A 270 10.32 17.02 -12.27
N ALA A 271 10.95 17.95 -11.55
CA ALA A 271 11.26 17.80 -10.13
C ALA A 271 10.02 17.87 -9.22
N SER A 272 8.99 18.64 -9.60
CA SER A 272 7.75 18.71 -8.82
C SER A 272 6.88 17.50 -9.12
N HIS A 273 6.71 16.58 -8.17
CA HIS A 273 5.78 15.46 -8.29
C HIS A 273 4.35 15.90 -7.91
N LEU A 274 3.79 16.86 -8.64
CA LEU A 274 2.46 17.42 -8.39
C LEU A 274 1.53 17.16 -9.58
N ILE A 275 0.28 16.79 -9.29
CA ILE A 275 -0.85 16.76 -10.25
C ILE A 275 -2.06 17.37 -9.56
N GLY A 276 -2.73 18.30 -10.22
CA GLY A 276 -3.90 19.01 -9.68
C GLY A 276 -3.55 19.80 -8.42
N GLY A 277 -2.29 20.22 -8.24
CA GLY A 277 -1.83 20.90 -7.03
C GLY A 277 -1.63 20.00 -5.80
N LEU A 278 -1.73 18.67 -5.96
CA LEU A 278 -1.53 17.69 -4.90
C LEU A 278 -0.22 16.91 -5.10
N PRO A 279 0.48 16.52 -4.01
CA PRO A 279 1.62 15.61 -4.08
C PRO A 279 1.21 14.26 -4.66
N THR A 280 2.05 13.72 -5.54
CA THR A 280 1.85 12.38 -6.10
C THR A 280 2.75 11.36 -5.42
N TYR A 281 2.19 10.21 -5.09
CA TYR A 281 2.94 9.08 -4.55
C TYR A 281 2.87 7.87 -5.48
N PHE A 282 4.04 7.28 -5.77
CA PHE A 282 4.17 6.13 -6.66
C PHE A 282 4.29 4.86 -5.84
N ALA A 283 3.14 4.24 -5.54
CA ALA A 283 3.13 2.95 -4.87
C ALA A 283 3.61 1.83 -5.81
N PRO A 284 4.39 0.85 -5.30
CA PRO A 284 4.76 -0.31 -6.10
C PRO A 284 3.50 -1.13 -6.43
N PHE A 285 3.49 -1.73 -7.62
CA PHE A 285 2.40 -2.58 -8.13
C PHE A 285 1.04 -1.89 -8.31
N PHE A 286 0.98 -0.56 -8.22
CA PHE A 286 -0.25 0.19 -8.52
C PHE A 286 -0.67 -0.06 -9.99
N PRO A 287 -1.97 -0.33 -10.26
CA PRO A 287 -2.45 -0.67 -11.59
C PRO A 287 -2.32 0.46 -12.63
#